data_AF-A0A2D8HZV4-F1
#
_entry.id   AF-A0A2D8HZV4-F1
#
_cell.length_a   1.000
_cell.length_b   1.000
_cell.length_c   1.000
_cell.angle_alpha   90.00
_cell.angle_beta   90.00
_cell.angle_gamma   90.00
#
_symmetry.space_group_name_H-M   'P 1'
#
loop_
_entity.id
_entity.type
_entity.pdbx_description
1 polymer ?
#
loop_
_entity_poly.entity_id
_entity_poly.type
_entity_poly.pdbx_seq_one_letter_code
_entity_poly.pdbx_strand_id
1 'polypeptide(L)'
;MKSAYELAMERMGGSDQSLSDEQKKAISEIDAKYKAKIAEKKIFLEKSISEAMQSGAEETVQKLRQQVAEEITSLENKAEREKESIHEQK
;
A
#
# COMPACT_ATOMS: atom_id res chain seq x y z
N MET A 1 -6.08 11.23 1.20
CA MET A 1 -6.15 10.66 2.57
C MET A 1 -4.90 11.08 3.29
N LYS A 2 -4.97 11.35 4.61
CA LYS A 2 -3.78 11.64 5.42
C LYS A 2 -2.89 10.40 5.52
N SER A 3 -1.56 10.56 5.60
CA SER A 3 -0.62 9.45 5.84
C SER A 3 -0.73 8.93 7.27
N ALA A 4 -0.19 7.73 7.54
CA ALA A 4 -0.14 7.19 8.90
C ALA A 4 0.66 8.10 9.85
N TYR A 5 1.70 8.75 9.32
CA TYR A 5 2.52 9.73 10.01
C TYR A 5 1.73 10.96 10.45
N GLU A 6 0.94 11.57 9.54
CA GLU A 6 0.12 12.74 9.83
C GLU A 6 -0.93 12.42 10.92
N LEU A 7 -1.54 11.23 10.84
CA LEU A 7 -2.48 10.76 11.87
C LEU A 7 -1.81 10.55 13.23
N ALA A 8 -0.56 10.07 13.25
CA ALA A 8 0.21 9.89 14.48
C ALA A 8 0.62 11.23 15.11
N MET A 9 1.06 12.19 14.30
CA MET A 9 1.41 13.55 14.74
C MET A 9 0.20 14.30 15.32
N GLU A 10 -0.97 14.18 14.69
CA GLU A 10 -2.23 14.75 15.18
C GLU A 10 -2.61 14.19 16.56
N ARG A 11 -2.44 12.87 16.78
CA ARG A 11 -2.69 12.23 18.09
C ARG A 11 -1.69 12.64 19.17
N MET A 12 -0.45 12.93 18.81
CA MET A 12 0.62 13.28 19.74
C MET A 12 0.68 14.79 20.06
N GLY A 13 -0.24 15.59 19.51
CA GLY A 13 -0.27 17.04 19.72
C GLY A 13 0.92 17.77 19.08
N GLY A 14 1.56 17.16 18.08
CA GLY A 14 2.67 17.76 17.35
C GLY A 14 2.21 18.92 16.47
N SER A 15 3.10 19.87 16.20
CA SER A 15 2.83 20.94 15.25
C SER A 15 2.72 20.36 13.84
N ASP A 16 1.61 20.63 13.17
CA ASP A 16 1.37 20.31 11.76
C ASP A 16 2.37 21.10 10.89
N GLN A 17 3.57 20.55 10.68
CA GLN A 17 4.52 21.15 9.75
C GLN A 17 3.94 20.94 8.35
N SER A 18 3.33 22.00 7.83
CA SER A 18 2.72 21.98 6.51
C SER A 18 3.75 21.60 5.46
N LEU A 19 3.48 20.50 4.75
CA LEU A 19 4.33 20.03 3.66
C LEU A 19 4.45 21.06 2.54
N SER A 20 5.63 21.12 1.93
CA SER A 20 5.84 21.84 0.67
C SER A 20 5.02 21.20 -0.45
N ASP A 21 4.77 21.96 -1.51
CA ASP A 21 4.04 21.43 -2.68
C ASP A 21 4.82 20.30 -3.37
N GLU A 22 6.16 20.35 -3.32
CA GLU A 22 7.04 19.29 -3.81
C GLU A 22 6.89 18.01 -2.98
N GLN A 23 6.86 18.13 -1.65
CA GLN A 23 6.63 16.98 -0.75
C GLN A 23 5.25 16.37 -0.97
N LYS A 24 4.20 17.19 -1.09
CA LYS A 24 2.84 16.71 -1.39
C LYS A 24 2.76 15.98 -2.73
N LYS A 25 3.46 16.51 -3.75
CA LYS A 25 3.54 15.88 -5.06
C LYS A 25 4.25 14.53 -4.98
N ALA A 26 5.40 14.47 -4.30
CA ALA A 26 6.14 13.21 -4.11
C ALA A 26 5.31 12.15 -3.38
N ILE A 27 4.60 12.54 -2.31
CA ILE A 27 3.67 11.66 -1.58
C ILE A 27 2.57 11.14 -2.51
N SER A 28 1.98 12.01 -3.32
CA SER A 28 0.91 11.63 -4.27
C SER A 28 1.43 10.65 -5.35
N GLU A 29 2.66 10.83 -5.82
CA GLU A 29 3.32 9.93 -6.77
C GLU A 29 3.60 8.56 -6.14
N ILE A 30 4.03 8.52 -4.87
CA ILE A 30 4.21 7.29 -4.09
C ILE A 30 2.87 6.55 -3.97
N ASP A 31 1.80 7.24 -3.58
CA ASP A 31 0.46 6.64 -3.46
C ASP A 31 -0.01 6.06 -4.81
N ALA A 32 0.14 6.81 -5.90
CA ALA A 32 -0.25 6.34 -7.24
C ALA A 32 0.55 5.10 -7.66
N LYS A 33 1.87 5.10 -7.46
CA LYS A 33 2.78 3.99 -7.75
C LYS A 33 2.38 2.72 -6.99
N TYR A 34 2.16 2.82 -5.68
CA TYR A 34 1.82 1.64 -4.87
C TYR A 34 0.39 1.16 -5.10
N LYS A 35 -0.57 2.07 -5.33
CA LYS A 35 -1.93 1.70 -5.73
C LYS A 35 -1.96 0.93 -7.05
N ALA A 36 -1.17 1.34 -8.03
CA ALA A 36 -1.04 0.62 -9.30
C ALA A 36 -0.48 -0.79 -9.10
N LYS A 37 0.59 -0.95 -8.31
CA LYS A 37 1.18 -2.26 -7.98
C LYS A 37 0.18 -3.18 -7.27
N ILE A 38 -0.56 -2.66 -6.30
CA ILE A 38 -1.60 -3.42 -5.59
C ILE A 38 -2.71 -3.85 -6.54
N ALA A 39 -3.16 -2.97 -7.44
CA ALA A 39 -4.17 -3.29 -8.43
C ALA A 39 -3.70 -4.40 -9.39
N GLU A 40 -2.48 -4.31 -9.90
CA GLU A 40 -1.87 -5.35 -10.74
C GLU A 40 -1.85 -6.71 -10.04
N LYS A 41 -1.43 -6.75 -8.76
CA LYS A 41 -1.41 -7.97 -7.95
C LYS A 41 -2.79 -8.56 -7.73
N LYS A 42 -3.81 -7.72 -7.49
CA LYS A 42 -5.20 -8.17 -7.34
C LYS A 42 -5.75 -8.78 -8.63
N ILE A 43 -5.50 -8.12 -9.77
CA ILE A 43 -5.91 -8.63 -11.09
C ILE A 43 -5.26 -9.99 -11.37
N PHE A 44 -3.96 -10.11 -11.10
CA PHE A 44 -3.25 -11.38 -11.26
C PHE A 44 -3.82 -12.48 -10.35
N LEU A 45 -4.08 -12.17 -9.08
CA LEU A 45 -4.70 -13.10 -8.13
C LEU A 45 -6.07 -13.58 -8.62
N GLU A 46 -6.95 -12.68 -9.05
CA GLU A 46 -8.29 -13.01 -9.50
C GLU A 46 -8.25 -14.02 -10.65
N LYS A 47 -7.32 -13.82 -11.60
CA LYS A 47 -7.07 -14.78 -12.68
C LYS A 47 -6.61 -16.14 -12.13
N SER A 48 -5.59 -16.18 -11.28
CA SER A 48 -5.06 -17.43 -10.71
C SER A 48 -6.08 -18.17 -9.83
N ILE A 49 -6.91 -17.46 -9.06
CA ILE A 49 -8.00 -18.05 -8.29
C ILE A 49 -9.04 -18.65 -9.23
N SER A 50 -9.42 -17.96 -10.30
CA SER A 50 -10.37 -18.49 -11.28
C SER A 50 -9.89 -19.81 -11.89
N GLU A 51 -8.61 -19.87 -12.28
CA GLU A 51 -7.98 -21.08 -12.81
C GLU A 51 -7.92 -22.22 -11.78
N ALA A 52 -7.56 -21.92 -10.52
CA ALA A 52 -7.49 -22.90 -9.45
C ALA A 52 -8.88 -23.43 -9.02
N MET A 53 -9.92 -22.59 -9.04
CA MET A 53 -11.29 -23.03 -8.79
C MET A 53 -11.80 -23.95 -9.90
N GLN A 54 -11.48 -23.67 -11.16
CA GLN A 54 -11.85 -24.52 -12.30
C GLN A 54 -11.18 -25.90 -12.25
N SER A 55 -9.99 -26.00 -11.66
CA SER A 55 -9.27 -27.28 -11.48
C SER A 55 -9.63 -28.00 -10.17
N GLY A 56 -10.52 -27.43 -9.34
CA GLY A 56 -10.91 -28.00 -8.04
C GLY A 56 -9.82 -27.90 -6.96
N ALA A 57 -8.81 -27.07 -7.16
CA ALA A 57 -7.66 -26.93 -6.27
C ALA A 57 -7.92 -25.92 -5.14
N GLU A 58 -8.86 -26.24 -4.24
CA GLU A 58 -9.28 -25.34 -3.16
C GLU A 58 -8.13 -24.94 -2.21
N GLU A 59 -7.23 -25.88 -1.89
CA GLU A 59 -6.04 -25.58 -1.08
C GLU A 59 -5.14 -24.52 -1.75
N THR A 60 -5.00 -24.58 -3.06
CA THR A 60 -4.24 -23.61 -3.85
C THR A 60 -4.90 -22.24 -3.81
N VAL A 61 -6.24 -22.18 -3.90
CA VAL A 61 -6.99 -20.91 -3.77
C VAL A 61 -6.73 -20.25 -2.41
N GLN A 62 -6.76 -21.02 -1.32
CA GLN A 62 -6.50 -20.49 0.02
C GLN A 62 -5.07 -19.96 0.16
N LYS A 63 -4.07 -20.72 -0.32
CA LYS A 63 -2.67 -20.30 -0.33
C LYS A 63 -2.44 -19.02 -1.14
N LEU A 64 -3.04 -18.93 -2.33
CA LEU A 64 -2.94 -17.74 -3.18
C LEU A 64 -3.53 -16.50 -2.51
N ARG A 65 -4.69 -16.63 -1.86
CA ARG A 65 -5.31 -15.53 -1.10
C ARG A 65 -4.41 -15.04 0.04
N GLN A 66 -3.84 -15.97 0.80
CA GLN A 66 -2.92 -15.63 1.89
C GLN A 66 -1.68 -14.91 1.37
N GLN A 67 -1.02 -15.46 0.35
CA GLN A 67 0.20 -14.88 -0.23
C GLN A 67 -0.03 -13.44 -0.71
N VAL A 68 -1.14 -13.19 -1.40
CA VAL A 68 -1.42 -11.84 -1.91
C VAL A 68 -1.82 -10.88 -0.79
N ALA A 69 -2.49 -11.34 0.26
CA ALA A 69 -2.74 -10.49 1.44
C ALA A 69 -1.42 -10.04 2.10
N GLU A 70 -0.45 -10.94 2.25
CA GLU A 70 0.88 -10.64 2.78
C GLU A 70 1.65 -9.67 1.86
N GLU A 71 1.61 -9.89 0.54
CA GLU A 71 2.25 -9.01 -0.43
C GLU A 71 1.64 -7.60 -0.44
N ILE A 72 0.31 -7.48 -0.41
CA ILE A 72 -0.39 -6.19 -0.34
C ILE A 72 0.01 -5.45 0.93
N THR A 73 -0.03 -6.13 2.08
CA THR A 73 0.40 -5.55 3.36
C THR A 73 1.86 -5.07 3.30
N SER A 74 2.74 -5.84 2.66
CA SER A 74 4.13 -5.44 2.44
C SER A 74 4.26 -4.18 1.57
N LEU A 75 3.46 -4.08 0.50
CA LEU A 75 3.43 -2.91 -0.39
C LEU A 75 2.90 -1.66 0.32
N GLU A 76 1.84 -1.78 1.11
CA GLU A 76 1.29 -0.68 1.92
C GLU A 76 2.31 -0.19 2.95
N ASN A 77 2.98 -1.10 3.67
CA ASN A 77 4.04 -0.74 4.60
C ASN A 77 5.23 -0.04 3.93
N LYS A 78 5.60 -0.46 2.70
CA LYS A 78 6.64 0.23 1.93
C LYS A 78 6.21 1.62 1.49
N ALA A 79 4.94 1.78 1.09
CA ALA A 79 4.38 3.09 0.73
C ALA A 79 4.43 4.04 1.93
N GLU A 80 4.01 3.61 3.11
CA GLU A 80 4.06 4.44 4.32
C GLU A 80 5.50 4.83 4.68
N ARG A 81 6.46 3.89 4.66
CA ARG A 81 7.89 4.20 4.92
C ARG A 81 8.48 5.20 3.91
N GLU A 82 8.13 5.06 2.63
CA GLU A 82 8.56 6.02 1.61
C GLU A 82 7.96 7.41 1.88
N LYS A 83 6.67 7.49 2.26
CA LYS A 83 6.01 8.76 2.62
C LYS A 83 6.60 9.39 3.88
N GLU A 84 6.83 8.61 4.94
CA GLU A 84 7.51 9.04 6.17
C GLU A 84 8.87 9.67 5.85
N SER A 85 9.64 9.04 4.96
CA SER A 85 10.94 9.59 4.53
C SER A 85 10.81 10.96 3.84
N ILE A 86 9.69 11.24 3.15
CA ILE A 86 9.40 12.58 2.58
C ILE A 86 9.05 13.58 3.69
N HIS A 87 8.29 13.17 4.69
CA HIS A 87 7.97 14.00 5.85
C HIS A 87 9.22 14.40 6.66
N GLU A 88 10.22 13.53 6.73
CA GLU A 88 11.48 13.79 7.46
C GLU A 88 12.50 14.63 6.67
N GLN A 89 12.30 14.83 5.36
CA GLN A 89 13.16 15.70 4.55
C GLN A 89 12.91 17.17 4.92
N LYS A 90 13.99 17.86 5.31
CA LYS A 90 14.01 19.28 5.69
C LYS A 90 14.34 20.18 4.50
#